data_AF-A0A6A6YD48-F1
#
_entry.id   AF-A0A6A6YD48-F1
#
_cell.length_a   1.000
_cell.length_b   1.000
_cell.length_c   1.000
_cell.angle_alpha   90.00
_cell.angle_beta   90.00
_cell.angle_gamma   90.00
#
_symmetry.space_group_name_H-M   'P 1'
#
loop_
_entity.id
_entity.type
_entity.pdbx_description
1 polymer ?
#
loop_
_entity_poly.entity_id
_entity_poly.type
_entity_poly.pdbx_seq_one_letter_code
_entity_poly.pdbx_strand_id
1 'polypeptide(L)'
;MPSSDPNTTNHESTPAQTWVPLRLTAEQVAQDPSPASEAALDEAQLAQQSHNQTVLDKIFENLASGSTSTFLAHIEQVEEIVYSGTADQRTLNSVRVVERLIRAEETAISQIGAVEQLLRANEATIRANETTLQRVEAKFNMQTLSGLAKMVDPKIDATPDSDLTFEDLELFQVLATKMRKKLFAAKFASAGVPEDDDAEAANVQLQHERLQHDLKLAMPCSLQDGQKSSRSTSDIATLLRGGQISTRSTPSMTKLLTKLLSNQAKEASFQEAVAAIEPKIKEAPETVTKEEANLLHKLEVRAFGLTERGGVTARAMSLARKNEAAAKMGAAGSSNNASDDEHEEHVTMKC
;
A
#
# COMPACT_ATOMS: atom_id res chain seq x y z
N MET A 1 -35.87 -45.83 18.24
CA MET A 1 -36.99 -45.66 17.30
C MET A 1 -36.46 -44.95 16.07
N PRO A 2 -36.51 -45.55 14.87
CA PRO A 2 -36.11 -44.85 13.65
C PRO A 2 -37.32 -44.07 13.11
N SER A 3 -37.13 -42.77 12.89
CA SER A 3 -38.08 -41.92 12.17
C SER A 3 -37.62 -41.85 10.72
N SER A 4 -38.49 -42.30 9.83
CA SER A 4 -38.34 -42.27 8.38
C SER A 4 -38.83 -40.94 7.85
N ASP A 5 -38.03 -40.23 7.06
CA ASP A 5 -38.51 -39.16 6.18
C ASP A 5 -38.13 -39.47 4.73
N PRO A 6 -39.06 -39.34 3.76
CA PRO A 6 -38.87 -39.74 2.38
C PRO A 6 -38.20 -38.64 1.55
N ASN A 7 -37.00 -38.95 1.04
CA ASN A 7 -36.30 -38.13 0.07
C ASN A 7 -37.00 -38.26 -1.30
N THR A 8 -37.63 -37.17 -1.75
CA THR A 8 -38.31 -37.10 -3.05
C THR A 8 -37.36 -36.42 -4.04
N THR A 9 -36.57 -37.22 -4.76
CA THR A 9 -35.70 -36.73 -5.82
C THR A 9 -36.50 -36.54 -7.10
N ASN A 10 -36.81 -35.29 -7.44
CA ASN A 10 -37.29 -34.91 -8.76
C ASN A 10 -36.13 -35.07 -9.77
N HIS A 11 -36.17 -36.14 -10.55
CA HIS A 11 -35.33 -36.30 -11.73
C HIS A 11 -35.87 -35.40 -12.84
N GLU A 12 -35.32 -34.19 -12.93
CA GLU A 12 -35.46 -33.33 -14.10
C GLU A 12 -34.76 -34.01 -15.28
N SER A 13 -35.55 -34.47 -16.25
CA SER A 13 -35.06 -35.18 -17.43
C SER A 13 -34.36 -34.19 -18.36
N THR A 14 -33.03 -34.21 -18.33
CA THR A 14 -32.18 -33.52 -19.30
C THR A 14 -32.45 -34.12 -20.68
N PRO A 15 -32.88 -33.34 -21.70
CA PRO A 15 -33.01 -33.86 -23.05
C PRO A 15 -31.60 -34.22 -23.55
N ALA A 16 -31.43 -35.49 -23.95
CA ALA A 16 -30.22 -35.95 -24.62
C ALA A 16 -30.07 -35.17 -25.94
N GLN A 17 -29.22 -34.14 -25.93
CA GLN A 17 -28.76 -33.50 -27.17
C GLN A 17 -27.84 -34.49 -27.88
N THR A 18 -28.37 -35.20 -28.86
CA THR A 18 -27.59 -35.99 -29.81
C THR A 18 -26.84 -35.02 -30.72
N TRP A 19 -25.60 -34.69 -30.35
CA TRP A 19 -24.69 -33.93 -31.20
C TRP A 19 -24.20 -34.83 -32.34
N VAL A 20 -24.74 -34.62 -33.53
CA VAL A 20 -24.20 -35.23 -34.75
C VAL A 20 -22.96 -34.43 -35.17
N PRO A 21 -21.78 -35.05 -35.34
CA PRO A 21 -20.58 -34.35 -35.79
C PRO A 21 -20.80 -33.76 -37.19
N LEU A 22 -20.97 -32.44 -37.27
CA LEU A 22 -21.19 -31.65 -38.51
C LEU A 22 -20.10 -31.86 -39.58
N ARG A 23 -18.94 -32.44 -39.23
CA ARG A 23 -17.86 -32.69 -40.19
C ARG A 23 -18.19 -33.73 -41.26
N LEU A 24 -19.11 -34.66 -41.01
CA LEU A 24 -19.37 -35.75 -41.96
C LEU A 24 -20.32 -35.37 -43.10
N THR A 25 -21.08 -34.28 -43.00
CA THR A 25 -22.06 -33.91 -44.02
C THR A 25 -21.50 -33.00 -45.12
N ALA A 26 -20.45 -32.22 -44.85
CA ALA A 26 -19.88 -31.31 -45.85
C ALA A 26 -19.24 -32.05 -47.04
N GLU A 27 -18.64 -33.22 -46.79
CA GLU A 27 -17.92 -33.98 -47.83
C GLU A 27 -18.86 -34.81 -48.73
N GLN A 28 -20.06 -35.16 -48.24
CA GLN A 28 -21.10 -35.84 -49.02
C GLN A 28 -21.96 -34.88 -49.87
N VAL A 29 -22.01 -33.59 -49.54
CA VAL A 29 -22.80 -32.59 -50.29
C VAL A 29 -22.06 -32.07 -51.54
N ALA A 30 -20.75 -32.26 -51.65
CA ALA A 30 -19.94 -31.76 -52.77
C ALA A 30 -20.20 -32.44 -54.13
N GLN A 31 -21.02 -33.51 -54.19
CA GLN A 31 -21.23 -34.28 -55.42
C GLN A 31 -22.43 -33.82 -56.27
N ASP A 32 -23.33 -32.96 -55.77
CA ASP A 32 -24.43 -32.42 -56.58
C ASP A 32 -24.91 -31.04 -56.05
N PRO A 33 -24.46 -29.92 -56.65
CA PRO A 33 -24.84 -28.57 -56.21
C PRO A 33 -26.26 -28.23 -56.68
N SER A 34 -27.25 -28.75 -55.98
CA SER A 34 -28.63 -28.29 -56.10
C SER A 34 -28.78 -26.94 -55.40
N PRO A 35 -29.56 -25.97 -55.91
CA PRO A 35 -29.84 -24.72 -55.19
C PRO A 35 -30.44 -24.92 -53.79
N ALA A 36 -31.00 -26.11 -53.51
CA ALA A 36 -31.44 -26.49 -52.17
C ALA A 36 -30.27 -26.72 -51.18
N SER A 37 -29.07 -27.11 -51.64
CA SER A 37 -27.92 -27.33 -50.76
C SER A 37 -27.22 -26.02 -50.38
N GLU A 38 -27.28 -25.00 -51.24
CA GLU A 38 -26.74 -23.67 -50.94
C GLU A 38 -27.57 -22.96 -49.85
N ALA A 39 -28.90 -23.00 -49.95
CA ALA A 39 -29.79 -22.48 -48.90
C ALA A 39 -29.63 -23.22 -47.56
N ALA A 40 -29.42 -24.55 -47.59
CA ALA A 40 -29.17 -25.33 -46.39
C ALA A 40 -27.80 -25.01 -45.75
N LEU A 41 -26.80 -24.67 -46.56
CA LEU A 41 -25.49 -24.25 -46.08
C LEU A 41 -25.57 -22.88 -45.38
N ASP A 42 -26.29 -21.92 -45.97
CA ASP A 42 -26.51 -20.59 -45.38
C ASP A 42 -27.28 -20.68 -44.06
N GLU A 43 -28.32 -21.52 -43.98
CA GLU A 43 -29.08 -21.74 -42.75
C GLU A 43 -28.22 -22.40 -41.66
N ALA A 44 -27.39 -23.39 -42.03
CA ALA A 44 -26.43 -24.01 -41.11
C ALA A 44 -25.37 -23.02 -40.60
N GLN A 45 -24.86 -22.14 -41.46
CA GLN A 45 -23.93 -21.09 -41.06
C GLN A 45 -24.57 -20.07 -40.11
N LEU A 46 -25.81 -19.65 -40.38
CA LEU A 46 -26.54 -18.73 -39.52
C LEU A 46 -26.82 -19.35 -38.14
N ALA A 47 -27.22 -20.63 -38.10
CA ALA A 47 -27.42 -21.37 -36.86
C ALA A 47 -26.12 -21.49 -36.04
N GLN A 48 -25.00 -21.79 -36.71
CA GLN A 48 -23.68 -21.84 -36.07
C GLN A 48 -23.27 -20.47 -35.51
N GLN A 49 -23.51 -19.39 -36.26
CA GLN A 49 -23.19 -18.03 -35.82
C GLN A 49 -24.04 -17.63 -34.59
N SER A 50 -25.33 -17.95 -34.60
CA SER A 50 -26.22 -17.72 -33.45
C SER A 50 -25.78 -18.50 -32.21
N HIS A 51 -25.34 -19.75 -32.41
CA HIS A 51 -24.81 -20.57 -31.33
C HIS A 51 -23.53 -19.96 -30.74
N ASN A 52 -22.57 -19.59 -31.58
CA ASN A 52 -21.32 -18.95 -31.16
C ASN A 52 -21.59 -17.65 -30.38
N GLN A 53 -22.56 -16.84 -30.82
CA GLN A 53 -22.94 -15.62 -30.12
C GLN A 53 -23.50 -15.91 -28.72
N THR A 54 -24.35 -16.94 -28.60
CA THR A 54 -24.93 -17.36 -27.32
C THR A 54 -23.85 -17.85 -26.33
N VAL A 55 -22.85 -18.58 -26.82
CA VAL A 55 -21.71 -19.02 -26.01
C VAL A 55 -20.90 -17.82 -25.52
N LEU A 56 -20.60 -16.86 -26.39
CA LEU A 56 -19.89 -15.64 -26.02
C LEU A 56 -20.66 -14.81 -24.98
N ASP A 57 -21.98 -14.65 -25.14
CA ASP A 57 -22.79 -13.87 -24.20
C ASP A 57 -22.78 -14.51 -22.79
N LYS A 58 -22.84 -15.85 -22.70
CA LYS A 58 -22.67 -16.57 -21.43
C LYS A 58 -21.29 -16.39 -20.81
N ILE A 59 -20.23 -16.38 -21.63
CA ILE A 59 -18.87 -16.11 -21.15
C ILE A 59 -18.79 -14.70 -20.57
N PHE A 60 -19.37 -13.70 -21.25
CA PHE A 60 -19.39 -12.33 -20.76
C PHE A 60 -20.23 -12.18 -19.47
N GLU A 61 -21.34 -12.90 -19.35
CA GLU A 61 -22.16 -12.89 -18.14
C GLU A 61 -21.43 -13.56 -16.95
N ASN A 62 -20.72 -14.66 -17.20
CA ASN A 62 -19.87 -15.32 -16.20
C ASN A 62 -18.67 -14.44 -15.77
N LEU A 63 -18.05 -13.74 -16.72
CA LEU A 63 -17.01 -12.74 -16.44
C LEU A 63 -17.56 -11.59 -15.60
N ALA A 64 -18.75 -11.07 -15.93
CA ALA A 64 -19.38 -9.97 -15.22
C ALA A 64 -19.79 -10.35 -13.78
N SER A 65 -20.15 -11.61 -13.55
CA SER A 65 -20.44 -12.14 -12.20
C SER A 65 -19.20 -12.46 -11.37
N GLY A 66 -18.00 -12.37 -11.95
CA GLY A 66 -16.74 -12.66 -11.26
C GLY A 66 -16.51 -14.15 -10.97
N SER A 67 -17.24 -15.04 -11.65
CA SER A 67 -17.13 -16.49 -11.47
C SER A 67 -15.99 -17.06 -12.31
N THR A 68 -14.79 -17.12 -11.74
CA THR A 68 -13.57 -17.58 -12.45
C THR A 68 -13.53 -19.09 -12.67
N SER A 69 -14.26 -19.88 -11.88
CA SER A 69 -14.24 -21.35 -11.99
C SER A 69 -14.91 -21.89 -13.25
N THR A 70 -15.95 -21.21 -13.73
CA THR A 70 -16.66 -21.60 -14.96
C THR A 70 -15.91 -21.16 -16.21
N PHE A 71 -15.04 -20.15 -16.06
CA PHE A 71 -14.35 -19.53 -17.18
C PHE A 71 -13.38 -20.49 -17.88
N LEU A 72 -12.61 -21.29 -17.13
CA LEU A 72 -11.70 -22.30 -17.70
C LEU A 72 -12.44 -23.34 -18.56
N ALA A 73 -13.65 -23.72 -18.17
CA ALA A 73 -14.47 -24.68 -18.94
C ALA A 73 -14.94 -24.11 -20.29
N HIS A 74 -14.96 -22.77 -20.44
CA HIS A 74 -15.38 -22.13 -21.69
C HIS A 74 -14.18 -21.80 -22.60
N ILE A 75 -12.93 -21.89 -22.12
CA ILE A 75 -11.74 -21.65 -22.96
C ILE A 75 -11.67 -22.67 -24.10
N GLU A 76 -11.93 -23.96 -23.82
CA GLU A 76 -11.96 -25.00 -24.85
C GLU A 76 -12.99 -24.69 -25.95
N GLN A 77 -14.16 -24.18 -25.56
CA GLN A 77 -15.22 -23.77 -26.50
C GLN A 77 -14.81 -22.56 -27.34
N VAL A 78 -14.09 -21.61 -26.74
CA VAL A 78 -13.57 -20.43 -27.45
C VAL A 78 -12.51 -20.83 -28.46
N GLU A 79 -11.59 -21.73 -28.10
CA GLU A 79 -10.60 -22.27 -29.03
C GLU A 79 -11.28 -22.96 -30.21
N GLU A 80 -12.30 -23.79 -29.95
CA GLU A 80 -13.07 -24.46 -31.01
C GLU A 80 -13.70 -23.46 -31.99
N ILE A 81 -14.30 -22.37 -31.48
CA ILE A 81 -14.86 -21.30 -32.31
C ILE A 81 -13.77 -20.63 -33.16
N VAL A 82 -12.60 -20.36 -32.58
CA VAL A 82 -11.48 -19.71 -33.29
C VAL A 82 -10.90 -20.62 -34.38
N TYR A 83 -10.73 -21.92 -34.10
CA TYR A 83 -10.18 -22.89 -35.03
C TYR A 83 -11.16 -23.33 -36.13
N SER A 84 -12.47 -23.07 -35.96
CA SER A 84 -13.48 -23.40 -36.98
C SER A 84 -13.32 -22.61 -38.29
N GLY A 85 -12.52 -21.53 -38.32
CA GLY A 85 -12.24 -20.73 -39.52
C GLY A 85 -13.43 -19.90 -40.02
N THR A 86 -14.60 -20.00 -39.38
CA THR A 86 -15.83 -19.28 -39.74
C THR A 86 -16.11 -18.09 -38.81
N ALA A 87 -15.22 -17.81 -37.87
CA ALA A 87 -15.36 -16.70 -36.94
C ALA A 87 -15.29 -15.35 -37.68
N ASP A 88 -16.30 -14.51 -37.50
CA ASP A 88 -16.29 -13.15 -38.01
C ASP A 88 -15.27 -12.27 -37.25
N GLN A 89 -14.95 -11.11 -37.84
CA GLN A 89 -13.97 -10.18 -37.23
C GLN A 89 -14.39 -9.70 -35.84
N ARG A 90 -15.71 -9.65 -35.57
CA ARG A 90 -16.26 -9.28 -34.27
C ARG A 90 -15.93 -10.34 -33.22
N THR A 91 -16.15 -11.60 -33.54
CA THR A 91 -15.80 -12.76 -32.70
C THR A 91 -14.31 -12.76 -32.38
N LEU A 92 -13.45 -12.59 -33.40
CA LEU A 92 -12.00 -12.53 -33.20
C LEU A 92 -11.57 -11.38 -32.28
N ASN A 93 -12.22 -10.22 -32.36
CA ASN A 93 -11.94 -9.10 -31.46
C ASN A 93 -12.37 -9.41 -30.02
N SER A 94 -13.52 -10.06 -29.82
CA SER A 94 -13.98 -10.51 -28.50
C SER A 94 -13.00 -11.51 -27.88
N VAL A 95 -12.55 -12.51 -28.65
CA VAL A 95 -11.54 -13.49 -28.23
C VAL A 95 -10.26 -12.79 -27.74
N ARG A 96 -9.75 -11.83 -28.51
CA ARG A 96 -8.55 -11.05 -28.11
C ARG A 96 -8.73 -10.26 -26.82
N VAL A 97 -9.95 -9.78 -26.53
CA VAL A 97 -10.23 -9.09 -25.26
C VAL A 97 -10.21 -10.10 -24.12
N VAL A 98 -10.84 -11.26 -24.32
CA VAL A 98 -10.86 -12.38 -23.36
C VAL A 98 -9.43 -12.86 -23.05
N GLU A 99 -8.58 -13.09 -24.06
CA GLU A 99 -7.16 -13.45 -23.87
C GLU A 99 -6.37 -12.41 -23.05
N ARG A 100 -6.62 -11.11 -23.27
CA ARG A 100 -5.95 -10.05 -22.50
C ARG A 100 -6.40 -10.04 -21.04
N LEU A 101 -7.68 -10.32 -20.78
CA LEU A 101 -8.21 -10.44 -19.43
C LEU A 101 -7.58 -11.64 -18.71
N ILE A 102 -7.48 -12.80 -19.38
CA ILE A 102 -6.81 -14.00 -18.84
C ILE A 102 -5.37 -13.69 -18.42
N ARG A 103 -4.58 -13.11 -19.32
CA ARG A 103 -3.18 -12.76 -19.00
C ARG A 103 -3.06 -11.76 -17.85
N ALA A 104 -4.01 -10.83 -17.75
CA ALA A 104 -4.05 -9.87 -16.65
C ALA A 104 -4.37 -10.58 -15.32
N GLU A 105 -5.29 -11.54 -15.33
CA GLU A 105 -5.65 -12.36 -14.16
C GLU A 105 -4.50 -13.27 -13.72
N GLU A 106 -3.84 -13.97 -14.65
CA GLU A 106 -2.64 -14.78 -14.37
C GLU A 106 -1.53 -13.94 -13.74
N THR A 107 -1.33 -12.71 -14.24
CA THR A 107 -0.36 -11.77 -13.67
C THR A 107 -0.76 -11.36 -12.25
N ALA A 108 -2.05 -11.14 -11.99
CA ALA A 108 -2.55 -10.80 -10.66
C ALA A 108 -2.39 -11.97 -9.68
N ILE A 109 -2.72 -13.20 -10.09
CA ILE A 109 -2.52 -14.42 -9.30
C ILE A 109 -1.03 -14.61 -8.97
N SER A 110 -0.14 -14.40 -9.95
CA SER A 110 1.30 -14.45 -9.74
C SER A 110 1.79 -13.40 -8.72
N GLN A 111 1.26 -12.18 -8.78
CA GLN A 111 1.57 -11.12 -7.81
C GLN A 111 1.08 -11.48 -6.40
N ILE A 112 -0.11 -12.05 -6.26
CA ILE A 112 -0.63 -12.52 -4.97
C ILE A 112 0.30 -13.59 -4.38
N GLY A 113 0.75 -14.56 -5.19
CA GLY A 113 1.72 -15.57 -4.75
C GLY A 113 3.04 -14.97 -4.26
N ALA A 114 3.54 -13.92 -4.92
CA ALA A 114 4.75 -13.21 -4.46
C ALA A 114 4.53 -12.50 -3.11
N VAL A 115 3.36 -11.90 -2.90
CA VAL A 115 2.99 -11.27 -1.62
C VAL A 115 2.90 -12.31 -0.50
N GLU A 116 2.30 -13.49 -0.76
CA GLU A 116 2.25 -14.58 0.22
C GLU A 116 3.64 -15.08 0.62
N GLN A 117 4.58 -15.17 -0.33
CA GLN A 117 5.96 -15.54 -0.03
C GLN A 117 6.65 -14.51 0.86
N LEU A 118 6.45 -13.22 0.59
CA LEU A 118 6.96 -12.14 1.46
C LEU A 118 6.36 -12.20 2.86
N LEU A 119 5.06 -12.50 2.98
CA LEU A 119 4.39 -12.65 4.27
C LEU A 119 5.01 -13.81 5.08
N ARG A 120 5.21 -14.99 4.44
CA ARG A 120 5.86 -16.14 5.08
C ARG A 120 7.30 -15.83 5.51
N ALA A 121 8.05 -15.08 4.71
CA ALA A 121 9.40 -14.64 5.06
C ALA A 121 9.39 -13.72 6.30
N ASN A 122 8.47 -12.76 6.35
CA ASN A 122 8.31 -11.88 7.51
C ASN A 122 7.93 -12.66 8.78
N GLU A 123 7.01 -13.63 8.69
CA GLU A 123 6.66 -14.49 9.82
C GLU A 123 7.85 -15.32 10.33
N ALA A 124 8.73 -15.77 9.44
CA ALA A 124 9.95 -16.47 9.82
C ALA A 124 10.92 -15.52 10.56
N THR A 125 11.06 -14.28 10.10
CA THR A 125 11.86 -13.25 10.78
C THR A 125 11.30 -12.90 12.17
N ILE A 126 9.97 -12.78 12.31
CA ILE A 126 9.33 -12.52 13.60
C ILE A 126 9.62 -13.66 14.59
N ARG A 127 9.47 -14.92 14.16
CA ARG A 127 9.80 -16.09 14.99
C ARG A 127 11.28 -16.12 15.38
N ALA A 128 12.18 -15.80 14.44
CA ALA A 128 13.61 -15.70 14.75
C ALA A 128 13.85 -14.63 15.84
N ASN A 129 13.26 -13.45 15.70
CA ASN A 129 13.38 -12.38 16.69
C ASN A 129 12.81 -12.80 18.07
N GLU A 130 11.67 -13.48 18.10
CA GLU A 130 11.09 -13.99 19.35
C GLU A 130 12.03 -14.97 20.05
N THR A 131 12.66 -15.89 19.32
CA THR A 131 13.65 -16.81 19.92
C THR A 131 14.89 -16.08 20.44
N THR A 132 15.32 -14.99 19.78
CA THR A 132 16.44 -14.18 20.29
C THR A 132 16.04 -13.45 21.58
N LEU A 133 14.81 -12.95 21.66
CA LEU A 133 14.30 -12.30 22.86
C LEU A 133 14.23 -13.29 24.03
N GLN A 134 13.67 -14.48 23.81
CA GLN A 134 13.64 -15.56 24.81
C GLN A 134 15.05 -15.96 25.28
N ARG A 135 16.04 -15.98 24.37
CA ARG A 135 17.44 -16.25 24.74
C ARG A 135 18.05 -15.12 25.56
N VAL A 136 17.75 -13.87 25.23
CA VAL A 136 18.19 -12.71 26.01
C VAL A 136 17.56 -12.76 27.40
N GLU A 137 16.25 -13.05 27.49
CA GLU A 137 15.52 -13.19 28.76
C GLU A 137 16.06 -14.34 29.62
N ALA A 138 16.32 -15.51 29.02
CA ALA A 138 16.94 -16.64 29.71
C ALA A 138 18.37 -16.35 30.20
N LYS A 139 19.15 -15.57 29.44
CA LYS A 139 20.48 -15.10 29.86
C LYS A 139 20.40 -14.00 30.91
N PHE A 140 19.31 -13.22 30.92
CA PHE A 140 18.93 -12.32 32.00
C PHE A 140 18.41 -13.14 33.20
N ASN A 141 19.19 -14.14 33.59
CA ASN A 141 18.91 -14.99 34.72
C ASN A 141 18.79 -14.11 35.97
N MET A 142 17.71 -14.28 36.73
CA MET A 142 17.47 -13.60 38.02
C MET A 142 18.66 -13.72 38.99
N GLN A 143 19.59 -14.64 38.77
CA GLN A 143 20.87 -14.74 39.49
C GLN A 143 21.80 -13.54 39.28
N THR A 144 21.84 -12.89 38.11
CA THR A 144 22.66 -11.67 37.93
C THR A 144 22.04 -10.50 38.66
N LEU A 145 20.71 -10.40 38.69
CA LEU A 145 20.00 -9.41 39.52
C LEU A 145 20.12 -9.70 41.02
N SER A 146 20.02 -10.96 41.43
CA SER A 146 20.22 -11.37 42.84
C SER A 146 21.66 -11.16 43.30
N GLY A 147 22.65 -11.42 42.45
CA GLY A 147 24.05 -11.10 42.71
C GLY A 147 24.29 -9.59 42.83
N LEU A 148 23.60 -8.79 42.01
CA LEU A 148 23.66 -7.33 42.09
C LEU A 148 22.96 -6.78 43.34
N ALA A 149 21.80 -7.33 43.71
CA ALA A 149 21.06 -6.98 44.92
C ALA A 149 21.92 -7.26 46.17
N LYS A 150 22.57 -8.42 46.23
CA LYS A 150 23.52 -8.77 47.31
C LYS A 150 24.76 -7.89 47.38
N MET A 151 25.15 -7.23 46.28
CA MET A 151 26.23 -6.22 46.29
C MET A 151 25.76 -4.86 46.81
N VAL A 152 24.46 -4.58 46.77
CA VAL A 152 23.86 -3.32 47.21
C VAL A 152 23.42 -3.41 48.69
N ASP A 153 22.98 -4.59 49.15
CA ASP A 153 22.52 -4.85 50.52
C ASP A 153 23.51 -4.50 51.67
N PRO A 154 24.83 -4.75 51.61
CA PRO A 154 25.70 -4.51 52.78
C PRO A 154 25.84 -3.02 53.15
N LYS A 155 25.39 -2.09 52.29
CA LYS A 155 25.30 -0.66 52.62
C LYS A 155 23.91 -0.21 53.06
N ILE A 156 22.85 -0.94 52.69
CA ILE A 156 21.47 -0.60 53.05
C ILE A 156 21.14 -1.09 54.46
N ASP A 157 21.64 -2.27 54.88
CA ASP A 157 21.41 -2.80 56.23
C ASP A 157 22.24 -2.10 57.33
N ALA A 158 23.20 -1.25 56.97
CA ALA A 158 24.06 -0.54 57.93
C ALA A 158 23.49 0.82 58.38
N THR A 159 22.40 1.29 57.78
CA THR A 159 21.75 2.58 58.12
C THR A 159 20.40 2.33 58.75
N PRO A 160 20.26 2.38 60.09
CA PRO A 160 18.98 2.26 60.75
C PRO A 160 18.09 3.49 60.46
N ASP A 161 17.09 3.29 59.60
CA ASP A 161 15.75 3.90 59.57
C ASP A 161 15.58 5.43 59.63
N SER A 162 16.60 6.25 59.38
CA SER A 162 16.38 7.70 59.28
C SER A 162 17.28 8.34 58.24
N ASP A 163 16.62 8.99 57.28
CA ASP A 163 17.13 9.89 56.24
C ASP A 163 17.84 9.23 55.04
N LEU A 164 17.02 8.66 54.14
CA LEU A 164 17.38 8.57 52.72
C LEU A 164 17.55 10.01 52.20
N THR A 165 18.79 10.41 51.98
CA THR A 165 19.14 11.76 51.55
C THR A 165 19.01 11.89 50.04
N PHE A 166 18.95 13.13 49.54
CA PHE A 166 18.90 13.38 48.10
C PHE A 166 20.14 12.81 47.38
N GLU A 167 21.28 12.71 48.07
CA GLU A 167 22.48 12.06 47.55
C GLU A 167 22.28 10.56 47.24
N ASP A 168 21.39 9.85 47.95
CA ASP A 168 21.10 8.43 47.70
C ASP A 168 20.28 8.24 46.40
N LEU A 169 19.47 9.24 46.04
CA LEU A 169 18.70 9.24 44.80
C LEU A 169 19.59 9.49 43.57
N GLU A 170 20.62 10.34 43.69
CA GLU A 170 21.63 10.51 42.64
C GLU A 170 22.43 9.23 42.41
N LEU A 171 22.78 8.51 43.49
CA LEU A 171 23.47 7.23 43.38
C LEU A 171 22.61 6.19 42.63
N PHE A 172 21.30 6.19 42.86
CA PHE A 172 20.36 5.33 42.14
C PHE A 172 20.28 5.70 40.64
N GLN A 173 20.25 6.99 40.29
CA GLN A 173 20.29 7.43 38.89
C GLN A 173 21.59 7.06 38.18
N VAL A 174 22.74 7.20 38.85
CA VAL A 174 24.05 6.78 38.33
C VAL A 174 24.10 5.27 38.12
N LEU A 175 23.51 4.50 39.05
CA LEU A 175 23.42 3.05 38.90
C LEU A 175 22.49 2.66 37.74
N ALA A 176 21.32 3.29 37.62
CA ALA A 176 20.36 3.04 36.55
C ALA A 176 20.94 3.39 35.16
N THR A 177 21.66 4.50 35.04
CA THR A 177 22.36 4.87 33.78
C THR A 177 23.47 3.88 33.45
N LYS A 178 24.22 3.40 34.44
CA LYS A 178 25.26 2.37 34.24
C LYS A 178 24.67 1.03 33.81
N MET A 179 23.54 0.63 34.38
CA MET A 179 22.80 -0.57 33.97
C MET A 179 22.26 -0.41 32.54
N ARG A 180 21.65 0.73 32.22
CA ARG A 180 21.15 1.03 30.87
C ARG A 180 22.29 0.99 29.83
N LYS A 181 23.47 1.55 30.15
CA LYS A 181 24.65 1.53 29.27
C LYS A 181 25.19 0.12 29.05
N LYS A 182 25.26 -0.71 30.11
CA LYS A 182 25.64 -2.13 29.98
C LYS A 182 24.63 -2.95 29.19
N LEU A 183 23.33 -2.69 29.37
CA LEU A 183 22.26 -3.38 28.65
C LEU A 183 22.27 -3.01 27.16
N PHE A 184 22.58 -1.75 26.85
CA PHE A 184 22.81 -1.29 25.48
C PHE A 184 24.04 -1.97 24.87
N ALA A 185 25.20 -1.94 25.54
CA ALA A 185 26.42 -2.62 25.05
C ALA A 185 26.21 -4.13 24.83
N ALA A 186 25.54 -4.82 25.76
CA ALA A 186 25.22 -6.24 25.61
C ALA A 186 24.27 -6.53 24.44
N LYS A 187 23.33 -5.61 24.15
CA LYS A 187 22.44 -5.71 22.98
C LYS A 187 23.22 -5.66 21.68
N PHE A 188 24.22 -4.79 21.58
CA PHE A 188 25.12 -4.69 20.43
C PHE A 188 26.08 -5.87 20.30
N ALA A 189 26.71 -6.30 21.41
CA ALA A 189 27.57 -7.48 21.43
C ALA A 189 26.82 -8.77 21.04
N SER A 190 25.52 -8.88 21.37
CA SER A 190 24.69 -10.03 20.98
C SER A 190 24.32 -10.08 19.50
N ALA A 191 24.43 -8.95 18.78
CA ALA A 191 24.20 -8.87 17.34
C ALA A 191 25.36 -9.45 16.50
N GLY A 192 26.43 -9.95 17.16
CA GLY A 192 27.55 -10.61 16.47
C GLY A 192 28.41 -9.67 15.64
N VAL A 193 28.38 -8.36 15.94
CA VAL A 193 29.26 -7.38 15.31
C VAL A 193 30.56 -7.34 16.14
N PRO A 194 31.72 -7.73 15.58
CA PRO A 194 32.99 -7.62 16.28
C PRO A 194 33.33 -6.14 16.53
N GLU A 195 33.73 -5.81 17.76
CA GLU A 195 34.21 -4.49 18.17
C GLU A 195 35.59 -4.24 17.54
N ASP A 196 35.62 -3.70 16.33
CA ASP A 196 36.78 -3.00 15.77
C ASP A 196 36.43 -1.50 15.74
N ASP A 197 36.90 -0.77 16.75
CA ASP A 197 36.53 0.63 17.08
C ASP A 197 36.87 1.69 16.00
N ASP A 198 37.51 1.31 14.89
CA ASP A 198 37.86 2.22 13.79
C ASP A 198 37.16 1.91 12.45
N ALA A 199 36.34 0.85 12.37
CA ALA A 199 35.71 0.40 11.12
C ALA A 199 34.22 0.79 10.96
N GLU A 200 33.59 1.29 12.02
CA GLU A 200 32.12 1.40 12.09
C GLU A 200 31.54 2.55 11.23
N ALA A 201 32.27 3.66 11.07
CA ALA A 201 31.85 4.76 10.18
C ALA A 201 32.00 4.40 8.69
N ALA A 202 32.96 3.53 8.34
CA ALA A 202 33.20 3.15 6.96
C ALA A 202 32.17 2.13 6.44
N ASN A 203 31.67 1.23 7.29
CA ASN A 203 30.80 0.14 6.85
C ASN A 203 29.35 0.59 6.58
N VAL A 204 28.81 1.52 7.38
CA VAL A 204 27.48 2.11 7.11
C VAL A 204 27.51 2.99 5.85
N GLN A 205 28.59 3.75 5.66
CA GLN A 205 28.82 4.53 4.44
C GLN A 205 28.96 3.62 3.21
N LEU A 206 29.73 2.52 3.31
CA LEU A 206 29.89 1.53 2.24
C LEU A 206 28.60 0.81 1.90
N GLN A 207 27.74 0.47 2.88
CA GLN A 207 26.45 -0.15 2.59
C GLN A 207 25.49 0.83 1.91
N HIS A 208 25.50 2.11 2.30
CA HIS A 208 24.72 3.14 1.63
C HIS A 208 25.21 3.39 0.20
N GLU A 209 26.53 3.49 -0.02
CA GLU A 209 27.13 3.65 -1.34
C GLU A 209 26.91 2.43 -2.24
N ARG A 210 26.95 1.21 -1.69
CA ARG A 210 26.69 -0.02 -2.44
C ARG A 210 25.24 -0.11 -2.88
N LEU A 211 24.29 0.26 -2.02
CA LEU A 211 22.88 0.37 -2.39
C LEU A 211 22.62 1.46 -3.44
N GLN A 212 23.30 2.62 -3.35
CA GLN A 212 23.20 3.65 -4.38
C GLN A 212 23.82 3.22 -5.72
N HIS A 213 24.94 2.50 -5.67
CA HIS A 213 25.62 1.99 -6.86
C HIS A 213 24.82 0.91 -7.58
N ASP A 214 24.21 -0.03 -6.84
CA ASP A 214 23.35 -1.07 -7.39
C ASP A 214 22.06 -0.48 -7.98
N LEU A 215 21.51 0.58 -7.35
CA LEU A 215 20.38 1.33 -7.90
C LEU A 215 20.74 2.09 -9.20
N LYS A 216 21.99 2.55 -9.32
CA LYS A 216 22.51 3.28 -10.48
C LYS A 216 22.86 2.36 -11.65
N LEU A 217 23.33 1.15 -11.38
CA LEU A 217 23.54 0.10 -12.39
C LEU A 217 22.23 -0.52 -12.89
N ALA A 218 21.18 -0.54 -12.07
CA ALA A 218 19.86 -1.05 -12.45
C ALA A 218 19.00 -0.08 -13.29
N MET A 219 19.48 1.15 -13.55
CA MET A 219 18.84 2.06 -14.51
C MET A 219 19.42 1.87 -15.92
N PRO A 220 18.66 1.36 -16.90
CA PRO A 220 19.10 1.38 -18.28
C PRO A 220 19.08 2.81 -18.80
N CYS A 221 20.26 3.37 -19.07
CA CYS A 221 20.44 4.56 -19.89
C CYS A 221 19.79 4.31 -21.27
N SER A 222 18.56 4.76 -21.45
CA SER A 222 17.93 4.82 -22.76
C SER A 222 17.79 6.28 -23.19
N LEU A 223 18.58 6.59 -24.23
CA LEU A 223 18.38 7.60 -25.25
C LEU A 223 18.25 9.08 -24.82
N GLN A 224 19.33 9.81 -25.06
CA GLN A 224 19.23 11.13 -25.69
C GLN A 224 20.21 11.22 -26.86
N ASP A 225 19.75 10.82 -28.04
CA ASP A 225 20.22 11.42 -29.28
C ASP A 225 19.12 12.35 -29.80
N GLY A 226 19.41 13.63 -29.74
CA GLY A 226 18.52 14.69 -30.21
C GLY A 226 18.48 14.74 -31.73
N GLN A 227 17.35 14.35 -32.32
CA GLN A 227 16.96 14.85 -33.62
C GLN A 227 16.06 16.08 -33.45
N LYS A 228 16.65 17.23 -33.75
CA LYS A 228 15.92 18.45 -34.13
C LYS A 228 15.13 18.12 -35.41
N SER A 229 13.80 18.08 -35.31
CA SER A 229 12.93 18.16 -36.50
C SER A 229 12.02 19.37 -36.36
N SER A 230 12.28 20.32 -37.25
CA SER A 230 11.57 21.56 -37.46
C SER A 230 10.09 21.33 -37.77
N ARG A 231 9.25 22.13 -37.12
CA ARG A 231 7.83 22.32 -37.41
C ARG A 231 7.62 22.59 -38.91
N SER A 232 6.90 21.69 -39.58
CA SER A 232 6.22 21.97 -40.84
C SER A 232 4.71 21.86 -40.61
N THR A 233 3.99 22.94 -40.90
CA THR A 233 2.56 23.14 -40.67
C THR A 233 1.72 22.67 -41.86
N SER A 234 1.90 21.43 -42.28
CA SER A 234 1.03 20.78 -43.26
C SER A 234 1.02 19.31 -42.96
N ASP A 235 -0.03 18.83 -42.28
CA ASP A 235 -0.56 17.45 -42.40
C ASP A 235 -1.68 17.26 -41.37
N ILE A 236 -2.86 17.81 -41.69
CA ILE A 236 -4.13 17.51 -41.00
C ILE A 236 -4.92 16.43 -41.78
N ALA A 237 -4.43 15.97 -42.94
CA ALA A 237 -5.21 15.11 -43.84
C ALA A 237 -5.03 13.58 -43.65
N THR A 238 -4.24 13.11 -42.69
CA THR A 238 -3.89 11.67 -42.57
C THR A 238 -4.50 10.94 -41.36
N LEU A 239 -5.48 11.54 -40.66
CA LEU A 239 -6.04 11.01 -39.41
C LEU A 239 -7.09 9.88 -39.56
N LEU A 240 -7.34 9.34 -40.76
CA LEU A 240 -8.40 8.35 -40.99
C LEU A 240 -7.95 6.98 -41.54
N ARG A 241 -6.65 6.67 -41.54
CA ARG A 241 -6.19 5.37 -42.08
C ARG A 241 -5.00 4.80 -41.31
N GLY A 242 -5.26 4.34 -40.10
CA GLY A 242 -4.28 3.62 -39.31
C GLY A 242 -4.74 3.48 -37.87
N GLY A 243 -5.46 2.39 -37.58
CA GLY A 243 -5.80 1.98 -36.23
C GLY A 243 -4.55 1.64 -35.43
N GLN A 244 -3.84 2.66 -34.94
CA GLN A 244 -2.95 2.51 -33.81
C GLN A 244 -3.84 2.44 -32.58
N ILE A 245 -4.24 1.22 -32.26
CA ILE A 245 -4.67 0.83 -30.94
C ILE A 245 -3.49 1.20 -30.05
N SER A 246 -3.56 2.38 -29.42
CA SER A 246 -2.61 2.84 -28.43
C SER A 246 -2.52 1.71 -27.41
N THR A 247 -1.47 0.90 -27.52
CA THR A 247 -1.14 -0.12 -26.55
C THR A 247 -0.95 0.67 -25.27
N ARG A 248 -1.98 0.64 -24.41
CA ARG A 248 -1.91 1.17 -23.05
C ARG A 248 -0.75 0.41 -22.42
N SER A 249 0.42 1.03 -22.52
CA SER A 249 1.65 0.57 -21.91
C SER A 249 1.29 0.41 -20.45
N THR A 250 1.14 -0.85 -20.04
CA THR A 250 0.95 -1.19 -18.64
C THR A 250 2.05 -0.45 -17.90
N PRO A 251 1.72 0.32 -16.86
CA PRO A 251 2.72 1.07 -16.14
C PRO A 251 3.76 0.05 -15.68
N SER A 252 4.95 0.13 -16.28
CA SER A 252 6.06 -0.76 -15.99
C SER A 252 6.20 -0.84 -14.47
N MET A 253 6.40 -2.04 -13.93
CA MET A 253 6.51 -2.31 -12.49
C MET A 253 7.47 -1.32 -11.80
N THR A 254 8.51 -0.89 -12.51
CA THR A 254 9.44 0.16 -12.08
C THR A 254 8.75 1.49 -11.75
N LYS A 255 7.82 1.99 -12.59
CA LYS A 255 7.04 3.21 -12.32
C LYS A 255 6.17 3.08 -11.08
N LEU A 256 5.61 1.90 -10.83
CA LEU A 256 4.82 1.65 -9.63
C LEU A 256 5.71 1.64 -8.38
N LEU A 257 6.86 0.96 -8.43
CA LEU A 257 7.83 0.95 -7.34
C LEU A 257 8.37 2.36 -7.03
N THR A 258 8.73 3.14 -8.05
CA THR A 258 9.18 4.52 -7.85
C THR A 258 8.09 5.39 -7.23
N LYS A 259 6.82 5.20 -7.64
CA LYS A 259 5.70 5.95 -7.05
C LYS A 259 5.46 5.55 -5.60
N LEU A 260 5.58 4.27 -5.27
CA LEU A 260 5.43 3.76 -3.91
C LEU A 260 6.53 4.31 -2.99
N LEU A 261 7.80 4.22 -3.40
CA LEU A 261 8.93 4.79 -2.65
C LEU A 261 8.81 6.32 -2.49
N SER A 262 8.37 7.01 -3.55
CA SER A 262 8.14 8.46 -3.50
C SER A 262 7.04 8.84 -2.50
N ASN A 263 5.98 8.03 -2.40
CA ASN A 263 4.90 8.28 -1.44
C ASN A 263 5.36 8.03 0.00
N GLN A 264 6.11 6.95 0.24
CA GLN A 264 6.68 6.65 1.55
C GLN A 264 7.61 7.77 2.05
N ALA A 265 8.45 8.32 1.16
CA ALA A 265 9.32 9.44 1.51
C ALA A 265 8.54 10.70 1.91
N LYS A 266 7.43 11.00 1.21
CA LYS A 266 6.58 12.15 1.55
C LYS A 266 5.90 11.97 2.91
N GLU A 267 5.44 10.77 3.21
CA GLU A 267 4.83 10.43 4.49
C GLU A 267 5.83 10.54 5.64
N ALA A 268 7.06 10.04 5.46
CA ALA A 268 8.13 10.17 6.45
C ALA A 268 8.44 11.64 6.76
N SER A 269 8.58 12.50 5.73
CA SER A 269 8.78 13.94 5.94
C SER A 269 7.61 14.61 6.67
N PHE A 270 6.38 14.16 6.43
CA PHE A 270 5.22 14.65 7.16
C PHE A 270 5.26 14.22 8.64
N GLN A 271 5.54 12.94 8.92
CA GLN A 271 5.63 12.42 10.28
C GLN A 271 6.74 13.11 11.09
N GLU A 272 7.89 13.40 10.48
CA GLU A 272 8.98 14.15 11.11
C GLU A 272 8.53 15.56 11.53
N ALA A 273 7.84 16.27 10.62
CA ALA A 273 7.29 17.60 10.93
C ALA A 273 6.20 17.55 12.00
N VAL A 274 5.36 16.50 12.01
CA VAL A 274 4.38 16.26 13.08
C VAL A 274 5.08 16.07 14.41
N ALA A 275 6.10 15.22 14.49
CA ALA A 275 6.84 14.94 15.71
C ALA A 275 7.50 16.21 16.31
N ALA A 276 7.92 17.16 15.45
CA ALA A 276 8.48 18.43 15.89
C ALA A 276 7.43 19.43 16.43
N ILE A 277 6.22 19.42 15.87
CA ILE A 277 5.16 20.42 16.18
C ILE A 277 4.20 19.91 17.26
N GLU A 278 3.91 18.62 17.32
CA GLU A 278 2.98 18.03 18.27
C GLU A 278 3.29 18.37 19.75
N PRO A 279 4.54 18.29 20.25
CA PRO A 279 4.83 18.72 21.62
C PRO A 279 4.54 20.22 21.83
N LYS A 280 4.86 21.08 20.84
CA LYS A 280 4.54 22.52 20.93
C LYS A 280 3.04 22.77 21.02
N ILE A 281 2.23 22.01 20.29
CA ILE A 281 0.76 22.11 20.38
C ILE A 281 0.24 21.74 21.78
N LYS A 282 0.84 20.73 22.43
CA LYS A 282 0.40 20.24 23.75
C LYS A 282 0.91 21.10 24.90
N GLU A 283 2.18 21.47 24.86
CA GLU A 283 2.87 22.10 25.99
C GLU A 283 2.84 23.64 25.91
N ALA A 284 2.95 24.20 24.70
CA ALA A 284 3.11 25.65 24.50
C ALA A 284 2.35 26.13 23.25
N PRO A 285 1.01 26.05 23.23
CA PRO A 285 0.19 26.30 22.03
C PRO A 285 0.35 27.72 21.46
N GLU A 286 0.73 28.68 22.30
CA GLU A 286 1.00 30.08 21.93
C GLU A 286 2.32 30.28 21.17
N THR A 287 3.22 29.29 21.18
CA THR A 287 4.49 29.32 20.42
C THR A 287 4.34 28.82 18.99
N VAL A 288 3.18 28.25 18.62
CA VAL A 288 2.95 27.70 17.28
C VAL A 288 2.85 28.84 16.27
N THR A 289 3.78 28.87 15.32
CA THR A 289 3.87 29.91 14.29
C THR A 289 3.05 29.57 13.04
N LYS A 290 2.76 30.59 12.23
CA LYS A 290 2.01 30.44 10.96
C LYS A 290 2.81 29.67 9.92
N GLU A 291 4.13 29.86 9.93
CA GLU A 291 5.08 29.22 9.03
C GLU A 291 5.12 27.72 9.28
N GLU A 292 5.18 27.30 10.54
CA GLU A 292 5.14 25.89 10.95
C GLU A 292 3.82 25.22 10.55
N ALA A 293 2.69 25.87 10.84
CA ALA A 293 1.37 25.35 10.47
C ALA A 293 1.21 25.20 8.94
N ASN A 294 1.70 26.17 8.17
CA ASN A 294 1.67 26.12 6.70
C ASN A 294 2.62 25.05 6.13
N LEU A 295 3.80 24.86 6.74
CA LEU A 295 4.73 23.80 6.35
C LEU A 295 4.08 22.43 6.54
N LEU A 296 3.46 22.21 7.71
CA LEU A 296 2.77 20.97 8.03
C LEU A 296 1.62 20.69 7.04
N HIS A 297 0.85 21.71 6.68
CA HIS A 297 -0.22 21.61 5.67
C HIS A 297 0.29 21.23 4.28
N LYS A 298 1.39 21.84 3.82
CA LYS A 298 2.00 21.49 2.53
C LYS A 298 2.48 20.04 2.50
N LEU A 299 3.07 19.56 3.60
CA LEU A 299 3.55 18.18 3.70
C LEU A 299 2.40 17.18 3.72
N GLU A 300 1.32 17.46 4.46
CA GLU A 300 0.13 16.62 4.52
C GLU A 300 -0.56 16.51 3.15
N VAL A 301 -0.81 17.65 2.48
CA VAL A 301 -1.40 17.66 1.13
C VAL A 301 -0.50 16.93 0.13
N ARG A 302 0.82 17.00 0.29
CA ARG A 302 1.76 16.27 -0.57
C ARG A 302 1.72 14.76 -0.34
N ALA A 303 1.57 14.33 0.91
CA ALA A 303 1.54 12.92 1.30
C ALA A 303 0.18 12.25 1.00
N PHE A 304 -0.92 12.90 1.39
CA PHE A 304 -2.27 12.32 1.36
C PHE A 304 -3.22 12.97 0.35
N GLY A 305 -2.84 14.10 -0.24
CA GLY A 305 -3.68 14.85 -1.19
C GLY A 305 -4.76 15.72 -0.56
N LEU A 306 -5.09 15.48 0.71
CA LEU A 306 -6.12 16.20 1.47
C LEU A 306 -5.64 16.41 2.91
N THR A 307 -6.13 17.47 3.55
CA THR A 307 -5.92 17.69 4.99
C THR A 307 -7.08 17.11 5.77
N GLU A 308 -6.77 16.29 6.78
CA GLU A 308 -7.77 15.66 7.63
C GLU A 308 -8.45 16.70 8.53
N ARG A 309 -9.79 16.68 8.56
CA ARG A 309 -10.56 17.58 9.43
C ARG A 309 -10.36 17.18 10.89
N GLY A 310 -9.71 18.04 11.67
CA GLY A 310 -9.44 17.80 13.10
C GLY A 310 -8.10 17.14 13.39
N GLY A 311 -7.32 16.80 12.36
CA GLY A 311 -5.95 16.31 12.46
C GLY A 311 -4.97 17.35 13.01
N VAL A 312 -3.71 16.93 13.20
CA VAL A 312 -2.65 17.76 13.81
C VAL A 312 -2.45 19.06 13.02
N THR A 313 -2.44 19.01 11.69
CA THR A 313 -2.36 20.20 10.82
C THR A 313 -3.51 21.17 11.06
N ALA A 314 -4.75 20.68 11.10
CA ALA A 314 -5.92 21.54 11.31
C ALA A 314 -5.87 22.24 12.68
N ARG A 315 -5.39 21.54 13.71
CA ARG A 315 -5.16 22.11 15.05
C ARG A 315 -4.04 23.15 15.02
N ALA A 316 -2.90 22.85 14.40
CA ALA A 316 -1.76 23.76 14.26
C ALA A 316 -2.19 25.07 13.56
N MET A 317 -2.92 24.96 12.45
CA MET A 317 -3.45 26.13 11.72
C MET A 317 -4.44 26.96 12.55
N SER A 318 -5.29 26.31 13.34
CA SER A 318 -6.24 27.01 14.22
C SER A 318 -5.51 27.78 15.31
N LEU A 319 -4.51 27.16 15.96
CA LEU A 319 -3.68 27.80 16.97
C LEU A 319 -2.87 28.96 16.39
N ALA A 320 -2.18 28.76 15.26
CA ALA A 320 -1.43 29.82 14.61
C ALA A 320 -2.29 31.04 14.26
N ARG A 321 -3.54 30.84 13.80
CA ARG A 321 -4.48 31.95 13.56
C ARG A 321 -4.88 32.67 14.84
N LYS A 322 -5.12 31.94 15.93
CA LYS A 322 -5.43 32.54 17.24
C LYS A 322 -4.25 33.35 17.77
N ASN A 323 -3.02 32.83 17.64
CA ASN A 323 -1.79 33.51 18.06
C ASN A 323 -1.57 34.78 17.24
N GLU A 324 -1.78 34.73 15.91
CA GLU A 324 -1.70 35.92 15.04
C GLU A 324 -2.74 36.99 15.43
N ALA A 325 -3.96 36.57 15.80
CA ALA A 325 -5.01 37.48 16.26
C ALA A 325 -4.67 38.10 17.63
N ALA A 326 -4.16 37.31 18.58
CA ALA A 326 -3.73 37.79 19.88
C ALA A 326 -2.57 38.78 19.78
N ALA A 327 -1.58 38.51 18.92
CA ALA A 327 -0.46 39.42 18.65
C ALA A 327 -0.93 40.77 18.08
N LYS A 328 -1.92 40.75 17.18
CA LYS A 328 -2.51 41.98 16.62
C LYS A 328 -3.28 42.78 17.66
N MET A 329 -4.03 42.12 18.55
CA MET A 329 -4.78 42.80 19.61
C MET A 329 -3.88 43.37 20.71
N GLY A 330 -2.83 42.64 21.10
CA GLY A 330 -1.84 43.11 22.08
C GLY A 330 -1.05 44.33 21.59
N ALA A 331 -0.76 44.41 20.30
CA ALA A 331 -0.08 45.56 19.70
C ALA A 331 -0.97 46.82 19.61
N ALA A 332 -2.30 46.66 19.53
CA ALA A 332 -3.25 47.77 19.45
C ALA A 332 -3.71 48.30 20.83
N GLY A 333 -3.51 47.53 21.90
CA GLY A 333 -3.91 47.89 23.27
C GLY A 333 -2.89 48.71 24.08
N SER A 334 -1.71 49.03 23.53
CA SER A 334 -0.68 49.83 24.21
C SER A 334 -0.69 51.31 23.79
N SER A 335 -1.88 51.87 23.58
CA SER A 335 -2.09 53.31 23.48
C SER A 335 -3.32 53.67 24.30
N ASN A 336 -3.10 54.43 25.36
CA ASN A 336 -4.08 55.19 26.16
C ASN A 336 -4.72 54.43 27.32
N ASN A 337 -4.18 54.64 28.52
CA ASN A 337 -4.91 55.29 29.62
C ASN A 337 -3.94 55.66 30.75
N ALA A 338 -3.30 56.82 30.59
CA ALA A 338 -2.80 57.63 31.69
C ALA A 338 -3.76 58.81 31.83
N SER A 339 -4.80 58.63 32.62
CA SER A 339 -5.68 59.66 33.20
C SER A 339 -6.59 58.91 34.18
N ASP A 340 -6.29 58.99 35.48
CA ASP A 340 -6.93 59.96 36.37
C ASP A 340 -8.44 59.97 36.16
N ASP A 341 -9.17 59.22 36.99
CA ASP A 341 -10.20 59.85 37.84
C ASP A 341 -10.78 58.84 38.84
N GLU A 342 -10.70 59.22 40.11
CA GLU A 342 -11.40 58.58 41.21
C GLU A 342 -12.89 58.90 41.12
N HIS A 343 -13.74 57.89 41.03
CA HIS A 343 -15.10 58.01 41.56
C HIS A 343 -15.56 56.70 42.17
N GLU A 344 -15.50 56.66 43.51
CA GLU A 344 -16.37 55.87 44.35
C GLU A 344 -17.83 56.22 44.02
N GLU A 345 -18.63 55.27 43.55
CA GLU A 345 -20.07 55.36 43.70
C GLU A 345 -20.62 54.14 44.45
N HIS A 346 -20.89 54.46 45.71
CA HIS A 346 -21.66 53.75 46.71
C HIS A 346 -23.07 53.43 46.22
N VAL A 347 -23.33 52.18 45.82
CA VAL A 347 -24.69 51.68 45.56
C VAL A 347 -25.21 50.98 46.82
N THR A 348 -26.08 51.71 47.52
CA THR A 348 -26.94 51.22 48.60
C THR A 348 -27.85 50.09 48.12
N MET A 349 -27.80 48.98 48.83
CA MET A 349 -28.77 47.90 48.80
C MET A 349 -30.08 48.37 49.46
N LYS A 350 -31.21 48.24 48.75
CA LYS A 350 -32.56 48.40 49.32
C LYS A 350 -33.43 47.19 48.97
N CYS A 351 -33.81 46.54 50.08
CA CYS A 351 -34.89 45.57 50.31
C CYS A 351 -34.73 44.17 49.73
#